data_AF-A0A1B6JZX3-F1
#
_entry.id   AF-A0A1B6JZX3-F1
#
_cell.length_a   1.000
_cell.length_b   1.000
_cell.length_c   1.000
_cell.angle_alpha   90.00
_cell.angle_beta   90.00
_cell.angle_gamma   90.00
#
_symmetry.space_group_name_H-M   'P 1'
#
loop_
_entity.id
_entity.type
_entity.pdbx_description
1 polymer ?
#
loop_
_entity_poly.entity_id
_entity_poly.type
_entity_poly.pdbx_seq_one_letter_code
_entity_poly.pdbx_strand_id
1 'polypeptide(L)'
;DAGQLLEWTPADVVSATPETKDQLEQHYDQYGDSFTQPATLHSIQHVLPQVEKREMSVKQMKKLDQLLFHGCSPFSVFRGCFAYFDCYEKVGEHSTLVDTPLNSVVFDFKFQSGQVYPTVNDQTTHIVVHSSDLDRLEELISRAEQQSSQIHIVHHYWLLDCIESKAQLSEEKYLLHQWE
;
A
#
# COMPACT_ATOMS: atom_id res chain seq x y z
N ASP A 1 7.81 2.17 41.97
CA ASP A 1 8.39 3.52 41.98
C ASP A 1 7.49 4.52 42.71
N ALA A 2 7.40 4.41 44.04
CA ALA A 2 6.70 5.41 44.86
C ALA A 2 7.75 6.16 45.69
N GLY A 3 8.00 7.43 45.35
CA GLY A 3 8.95 8.29 46.10
C GLY A 3 9.77 9.29 45.28
N GLN A 4 9.58 9.40 43.95
CA GLN A 4 10.28 10.39 43.13
C GLN A 4 9.29 11.40 42.54
N LEU A 5 9.72 12.67 42.47
CA LEU A 5 9.02 13.72 41.73
C LEU A 5 9.36 13.55 40.25
N LEU A 6 8.36 13.23 39.45
CA LEU A 6 8.49 13.15 37.99
C LEU A 6 8.21 14.53 37.40
N GLU A 7 8.98 14.89 36.37
CA GLU A 7 8.66 16.07 35.57
C GLU A 7 7.37 15.85 34.80
N TRP A 8 6.57 16.91 34.63
CA TRP A 8 5.33 16.84 33.89
C TRP A 8 5.58 16.64 32.41
N THR A 9 4.78 15.77 31.81
CA THR A 9 4.67 15.62 30.36
C THR A 9 3.38 16.29 29.86
N PRO A 10 3.26 16.56 28.56
CA PRO A 10 2.01 17.09 28.00
C PRO A 10 0.78 16.23 28.33
N ALA A 11 0.94 14.92 28.52
CA ALA A 11 -0.13 14.00 28.89
C ALA A 11 -0.66 14.21 30.33
N ASP A 12 0.19 14.74 31.23
CA ASP A 12 -0.16 14.95 32.64
C ASP A 12 -0.90 16.29 32.87
N VAL A 13 -0.97 17.14 31.84
CA VAL A 13 -1.36 18.54 31.96
C VAL A 13 -2.64 18.83 31.17
N VAL A 14 -3.76 19.00 31.88
CA VAL A 14 -5.07 19.36 31.27
C VAL A 14 -5.13 20.85 30.88
N SER A 15 -4.47 21.71 31.66
CA SER A 15 -4.37 23.15 31.42
C SER A 15 -3.10 23.68 32.10
N ALA A 16 -2.43 24.64 31.46
CA ALA A 16 -1.17 25.22 31.93
C ALA A 16 -1.21 26.75 31.93
N THR A 17 -0.40 27.40 32.75
CA THR A 17 -0.12 28.83 32.57
C THR A 17 0.69 29.03 31.28
N PRO A 18 0.70 30.23 30.69
CA PRO A 18 1.50 30.50 29.50
C PRO A 18 2.97 30.09 29.67
N GLU A 19 3.56 30.36 30.83
CA GLU A 19 4.97 30.04 31.11
C GLU A 19 5.23 28.53 31.13
N THR A 20 4.35 27.74 31.76
CA THR A 20 4.48 26.27 31.77
C THR A 20 4.22 25.69 30.39
N LYS A 21 3.29 26.26 29.62
CA LYS A 21 3.04 25.85 28.24
C LYS A 21 4.27 26.10 27.35
N ASP A 22 4.86 27.28 27.43
CA ASP A 22 6.08 27.65 26.69
C ASP A 22 7.25 26.71 27.03
N GLN A 23 7.36 26.29 28.30
CA GLN A 23 8.39 25.31 28.71
C GLN A 23 8.15 23.92 28.11
N LEU A 24 6.90 23.46 28.05
CA LEU A 24 6.57 22.17 27.43
C LEU A 24 6.79 22.20 25.91
N GLU A 25 6.40 23.28 25.23
CA GLU A 25 6.58 23.44 23.78
C GLU A 25 8.05 23.51 23.34
N GLN A 26 8.98 23.80 24.24
CA GLN A 26 10.43 23.72 23.97
C GLN A 26 10.96 22.28 23.92
N HIS A 27 10.28 21.34 24.59
CA HIS A 27 10.77 19.97 24.78
C HIS A 27 9.93 18.93 24.03
N TYR A 28 8.70 19.29 23.66
CA TYR A 28 7.74 18.40 23.02
C TYR A 28 7.14 19.03 21.78
N ASP A 29 6.79 18.20 20.81
CA ASP A 29 6.03 18.63 19.64
C ASP A 29 4.55 18.90 19.99
N GLN A 30 3.79 19.38 19.00
CA GLN A 30 2.38 19.70 19.17
C GLN A 30 1.48 18.50 19.54
N TYR A 31 1.98 17.27 19.45
CA TYR A 31 1.28 16.02 19.78
C TYR A 31 1.82 15.37 21.06
N GLY A 32 2.86 15.96 21.67
CA GLY A 32 3.46 15.48 22.91
C GLY A 32 4.62 14.50 22.72
N ASP A 33 5.19 14.36 21.52
CA ASP A 33 6.43 13.60 21.32
C ASP A 33 7.66 14.42 21.71
N SER A 34 8.64 13.81 22.37
CA SER A 34 9.81 14.53 22.85
C SER A 34 10.82 14.82 21.73
N PHE A 35 11.35 16.04 21.68
CA PHE A 35 12.45 16.38 20.76
C PHE A 35 13.80 15.81 21.18
N THR A 36 13.98 15.52 22.48
CA THR A 36 15.28 15.20 23.07
C THR A 36 15.39 13.76 23.56
N GLN A 37 14.27 13.10 23.84
CA GLN A 37 14.24 11.72 24.29
C GLN A 37 13.82 10.78 23.14
N PRO A 38 14.46 9.60 22.98
CA PRO A 38 14.03 8.62 22.01
C PRO A 38 12.60 8.14 22.26
N ALA A 39 11.81 8.06 21.21
CA ALA A 39 10.46 7.52 21.28
C ALA A 39 10.48 6.03 21.67
N THR A 40 9.53 5.64 22.52
CA THR A 40 9.30 4.25 22.96
C THR A 40 7.98 3.75 22.42
N LEU A 41 7.75 2.43 22.43
CA LEU A 41 6.45 1.87 22.03
C LEU A 41 5.29 2.51 22.83
N HIS A 42 5.49 2.71 24.13
CA HIS A 42 4.49 3.32 25.00
C HIS A 42 4.24 4.79 24.64
N SER A 43 5.29 5.59 24.43
CA SER A 43 5.11 7.01 24.07
C SER A 43 4.43 7.14 22.70
N ILE A 44 4.81 6.33 21.72
CA ILE A 44 4.20 6.31 20.38
C ILE A 44 2.72 5.91 20.46
N GLN A 45 2.37 4.92 21.27
CA GLN A 45 0.97 4.52 21.48
C GLN A 45 0.11 5.65 22.06
N HIS A 46 0.71 6.55 22.84
CA HIS A 46 0.02 7.69 23.43
C HIS A 46 -0.08 8.88 22.47
N VAL A 47 0.95 9.12 21.65
CA VAL A 47 1.04 10.26 20.73
C VAL A 47 0.26 10.01 19.43
N LEU A 48 0.41 8.83 18.81
CA LEU A 48 -0.18 8.55 17.48
C LEU A 48 -1.70 8.79 17.38
N PRO A 49 -2.54 8.49 18.40
CA PRO A 49 -3.97 8.78 18.33
C PRO A 49 -4.30 10.28 18.23
N GLN A 50 -3.39 11.15 18.67
CA GLN A 50 -3.57 12.61 18.67
C GLN A 50 -3.24 13.23 17.30
N VAL A 51 -2.52 12.49 16.45
CA VAL A 51 -2.14 12.94 15.12
C VAL A 51 -3.32 12.80 14.17
N GLU A 52 -3.64 13.88 13.45
CA GLU A 52 -4.67 13.86 12.42
C GLU A 52 -4.33 12.83 11.33
N LYS A 53 -5.28 11.93 11.03
CA LYS A 53 -5.13 10.97 9.95
C LYS A 53 -5.16 11.70 8.62
N ARG A 54 -4.07 11.59 7.85
CA ARG A 54 -3.98 12.12 6.49
C ARG A 54 -3.70 10.99 5.53
N GLU A 55 -4.39 11.00 4.40
CA GLU A 55 -4.08 10.08 3.31
C GLU A 55 -2.75 10.46 2.67
N MET A 56 -1.90 9.46 2.44
CA MET A 56 -0.65 9.64 1.71
C MET A 56 -0.83 9.17 0.27
N SER A 57 -0.33 9.96 -0.68
CA SER A 57 -0.21 9.51 -2.06
C SER A 57 0.74 8.33 -2.18
N VAL A 58 0.56 7.50 -3.22
CA VAL A 58 1.48 6.40 -3.57
C VAL A 58 2.92 6.88 -3.65
N LYS A 59 3.16 8.09 -4.20
CA LYS A 59 4.49 8.69 -4.30
C LYS A 59 5.12 8.98 -2.93
N GLN A 60 4.33 9.51 -1.98
CA GLN A 60 4.80 9.75 -0.61
C GLN A 60 5.08 8.44 0.11
N MET A 61 4.22 7.43 -0.04
CA MET A 61 4.42 6.11 0.53
C MET A 61 5.67 5.42 -0.03
N LYS A 62 5.91 5.48 -1.35
CA LYS A 62 7.16 4.96 -1.96
C LYS A 62 8.41 5.66 -1.44
N LYS A 63 8.34 6.97 -1.21
CA LYS A 63 9.44 7.72 -0.59
C LYS A 63 9.70 7.24 0.84
N LEU A 64 8.64 6.95 1.61
CA LEU A 64 8.76 6.41 2.96
C LEU A 64 9.37 5.00 2.93
N ASP A 65 8.93 4.13 2.02
CA ASP A 65 9.50 2.79 1.84
C ASP A 65 11.01 2.88 1.56
N GLN A 66 11.43 3.78 0.67
CA GLN A 66 12.84 4.01 0.37
C GLN A 66 13.66 4.46 1.59
N LEU A 67 13.07 5.26 2.47
CA LEU A 67 13.73 5.74 3.70
C LEU A 67 13.84 4.65 4.76
N LEU A 68 12.82 3.82 4.92
CA LEU A 68 12.73 2.82 5.99
C LEU A 68 13.39 1.48 5.62
N PHE A 69 13.30 1.07 4.36
CA PHE A 69 13.74 -0.26 3.89
C PHE A 69 14.88 -0.18 2.88
N HIS A 70 15.39 1.01 2.57
CA HIS A 70 16.41 1.23 1.54
C HIS A 70 16.00 0.75 0.14
N GLY A 71 14.69 0.70 -0.13
CA GLY A 71 14.14 0.18 -1.37
C GLY A 71 12.62 0.01 -1.28
N CYS A 72 12.11 -1.08 -1.85
CA CYS A 72 10.71 -1.46 -1.69
C CYS A 72 10.49 -2.10 -0.31
N SER A 73 9.36 -1.79 0.32
CA SER A 73 8.96 -2.49 1.55
C SER A 73 8.56 -3.93 1.23
N PRO A 74 9.04 -4.92 2.00
CA PRO A 74 8.68 -6.33 1.82
C PRO A 74 7.19 -6.62 2.14
N PHE A 75 6.46 -5.65 2.68
CA PHE A 75 5.04 -5.73 3.02
C PHE A 75 4.15 -4.89 2.07
N SER A 76 4.74 -4.30 1.03
CA SER A 76 3.98 -3.53 0.05
C SER A 76 4.59 -3.66 -1.34
N VAL A 77 4.84 -4.91 -1.73
CA VAL A 77 5.49 -5.28 -2.99
C VAL A 77 4.77 -4.65 -4.20
N PHE A 78 3.45 -4.56 -4.16
CA PHE A 78 2.63 -4.05 -5.27
C PHE A 78 2.19 -2.60 -5.07
N ARG A 79 2.88 -1.83 -4.23
CA ARG A 79 2.55 -0.42 -4.00
C ARG A 79 2.61 0.35 -5.33
N GLY A 80 1.48 0.90 -5.74
CA GLY A 80 1.35 1.63 -6.99
C GLY A 80 1.13 0.75 -8.22
N CYS A 81 0.88 -0.55 -8.02
CA CYS A 81 0.29 -1.41 -9.04
C CYS A 81 -1.23 -1.33 -8.95
N PHE A 82 -1.86 -1.10 -10.09
CA PHE A 82 -3.30 -1.02 -10.24
C PHE A 82 -3.69 -2.12 -11.23
N ALA A 83 -4.35 -3.15 -10.74
CA ALA A 83 -4.58 -4.36 -11.50
C ALA A 83 -6.05 -4.61 -11.75
N TYR A 84 -6.35 -5.06 -12.96
CA TYR A 84 -7.57 -5.79 -13.26
C TYR A 84 -7.27 -7.30 -13.18
N PHE A 85 -8.17 -8.06 -12.58
CA PHE A 85 -8.10 -9.51 -12.53
C PHE A 85 -9.28 -10.10 -13.30
N ASP A 86 -9.01 -11.10 -14.13
CA ASP A 86 -10.03 -11.78 -14.94
C ASP A 86 -10.85 -12.78 -14.08
N CYS A 87 -11.64 -12.22 -13.14
CA CYS A 87 -12.47 -12.97 -12.18
C CYS A 87 -13.97 -12.77 -12.43
N TYR A 88 -14.35 -12.32 -13.62
CA TYR A 88 -15.73 -11.94 -13.95
C TYR A 88 -16.23 -12.79 -15.12
N GLU A 89 -17.49 -13.20 -15.09
CA GLU A 89 -18.11 -13.94 -16.20
C GLU A 89 -18.08 -13.10 -17.48
N LYS A 90 -18.23 -11.78 -17.34
CA LYS A 90 -18.09 -10.81 -18.41
C LYS A 90 -17.02 -9.79 -18.05
N VAL A 91 -16.06 -9.58 -18.95
CA VAL A 91 -14.93 -8.68 -18.72
C VAL A 91 -15.42 -7.27 -18.42
N GLY A 92 -14.99 -6.73 -17.26
CA GLY A 92 -15.35 -5.41 -16.79
C GLY A 92 -16.75 -5.28 -16.15
N GLU A 93 -17.52 -6.36 -16.00
CA GLU A 93 -18.85 -6.32 -15.37
C GLU A 93 -18.80 -6.78 -13.91
N HIS A 94 -18.67 -5.83 -12.97
CA HIS A 94 -18.47 -6.13 -11.55
C HIS A 94 -19.55 -7.02 -10.92
N SER A 95 -20.79 -6.93 -11.40
CA SER A 95 -21.92 -7.76 -10.93
C SER A 95 -21.79 -9.24 -11.27
N THR A 96 -20.82 -9.61 -12.10
CA THR A 96 -20.62 -10.97 -12.60
C THR A 96 -19.40 -11.66 -11.98
N LEU A 97 -19.01 -11.31 -10.76
CA LEU A 97 -17.88 -11.95 -10.07
C LEU A 97 -18.12 -13.46 -9.95
N VAL A 98 -17.14 -14.25 -10.39
CA VAL A 98 -17.17 -15.72 -10.35
C VAL A 98 -16.13 -16.23 -9.37
N ASP A 99 -16.39 -17.40 -8.78
CA ASP A 99 -15.36 -18.08 -8.00
C ASP A 99 -14.29 -18.66 -8.93
N THR A 100 -13.10 -18.06 -8.95
CA THR A 100 -11.98 -18.49 -9.79
C THR A 100 -10.75 -18.74 -8.93
N PRO A 101 -9.77 -19.54 -9.41
CA PRO A 101 -8.49 -19.72 -8.73
C PRO A 101 -7.71 -18.40 -8.51
N LEU A 102 -8.03 -17.33 -9.24
CA LEU A 102 -7.42 -16.01 -9.03
C LEU A 102 -7.90 -15.32 -7.75
N ASN A 103 -9.02 -15.74 -7.15
CA ASN A 103 -9.57 -15.07 -5.97
C ASN A 103 -8.58 -15.02 -4.80
N SER A 104 -7.83 -16.08 -4.54
CA SER A 104 -6.77 -16.06 -3.52
C SER A 104 -5.66 -15.08 -3.88
N VAL A 105 -5.25 -15.05 -5.14
CA VAL A 105 -4.21 -14.16 -5.66
C VAL A 105 -4.63 -12.68 -5.53
N VAL A 106 -5.92 -12.38 -5.74
CA VAL A 106 -6.49 -11.03 -5.54
C VAL A 106 -6.33 -10.58 -4.08
N PHE A 107 -6.57 -11.47 -3.12
CA PHE A 107 -6.38 -11.15 -1.70
C PHE A 107 -4.92 -10.89 -1.37
N ASP A 108 -4.01 -11.74 -1.86
CA ASP A 108 -2.58 -11.57 -1.63
C ASP A 108 -2.06 -10.27 -2.24
N PHE A 109 -2.51 -9.92 -3.45
CA PHE A 109 -2.17 -8.65 -4.11
C PHE A 109 -2.60 -7.44 -3.28
N LYS A 110 -3.85 -7.43 -2.79
CA LYS A 110 -4.38 -6.35 -1.94
C LYS A 110 -3.65 -6.27 -0.62
N PHE A 111 -3.36 -7.41 0.00
CA PHE A 111 -2.62 -7.49 1.25
C PHE A 111 -1.22 -6.87 1.10
N GLN A 112 -0.60 -7.04 -0.07
CA GLN A 112 0.70 -6.46 -0.43
C GLN A 112 0.59 -5.07 -1.08
N SER A 113 -0.44 -4.30 -0.72
CA SER A 113 -0.68 -2.91 -1.13
C SER A 113 -0.97 -2.67 -2.61
N GLY A 114 -1.35 -3.71 -3.35
CA GLY A 114 -1.88 -3.60 -4.71
C GLY A 114 -3.33 -3.09 -4.71
N GLN A 115 -3.71 -2.35 -5.75
CA GLN A 115 -5.07 -1.83 -5.91
C GLN A 115 -5.79 -2.55 -7.04
N VAL A 116 -7.02 -3.03 -6.77
CA VAL A 116 -7.79 -3.81 -7.75
C VAL A 116 -8.95 -2.99 -8.27
N TYR A 117 -9.06 -2.90 -9.59
CA TYR A 117 -10.21 -2.27 -10.25
C TYR A 117 -11.11 -3.32 -10.90
N PRO A 118 -12.43 -3.06 -10.92
CA PRO A 118 -13.39 -3.96 -11.58
C PRO A 118 -13.36 -3.87 -13.10
N THR A 119 -12.68 -2.87 -13.66
CA THR A 119 -12.59 -2.59 -15.10
C THR A 119 -11.18 -2.14 -15.45
N VAL A 120 -10.72 -2.46 -16.66
CA VAL A 120 -9.51 -1.87 -17.24
C VAL A 120 -9.79 -0.39 -17.55
N ASN A 121 -8.98 0.51 -17.00
CA ASN A 121 -9.09 1.96 -17.12
C ASN A 121 -7.70 2.62 -17.33
N ASP A 122 -7.68 3.95 -17.41
CA ASP A 122 -6.48 4.77 -17.61
C ASP A 122 -5.42 4.66 -16.51
N GLN A 123 -5.80 4.21 -15.31
CA GLN A 123 -4.89 3.98 -14.19
C GLN A 123 -4.36 2.55 -14.13
N THR A 124 -4.94 1.63 -14.91
CA THR A 124 -4.57 0.23 -14.89
C THR A 124 -3.13 0.08 -15.37
N THR A 125 -2.31 -0.62 -14.59
CA THR A 125 -0.93 -0.96 -14.94
C THR A 125 -0.76 -2.43 -15.26
N HIS A 126 -1.63 -3.29 -14.72
CA HIS A 126 -1.54 -4.74 -14.90
C HIS A 126 -2.92 -5.35 -15.19
N ILE A 127 -2.94 -6.35 -16.07
CA ILE A 127 -4.04 -7.29 -16.22
C ILE A 127 -3.50 -8.66 -15.82
N VAL A 128 -4.13 -9.30 -14.84
CA VAL A 128 -3.68 -10.58 -14.29
C VAL A 128 -4.64 -11.68 -14.74
N VAL A 129 -4.09 -12.69 -15.38
CA VAL A 129 -4.82 -13.84 -15.94
C VAL A 129 -4.31 -15.15 -15.34
N HIS A 130 -5.20 -16.12 -15.19
CA HIS A 130 -4.83 -17.46 -14.70
C HIS A 130 -4.22 -18.31 -15.83
N SER A 131 -3.30 -19.23 -15.53
CA SER A 131 -2.59 -20.04 -16.55
C SER A 131 -3.52 -20.98 -17.27
N SER A 132 -4.55 -21.43 -16.56
CA SER A 132 -5.49 -22.41 -17.05
C SER A 132 -6.69 -21.80 -17.79
N ASP A 133 -6.82 -20.47 -17.83
CA ASP A 133 -7.96 -19.79 -18.47
C ASP A 133 -7.43 -18.59 -19.28
N LEU A 134 -7.21 -18.82 -20.57
CA LEU A 134 -6.72 -17.81 -21.51
C LEU A 134 -7.75 -17.49 -22.60
N ASP A 135 -8.98 -18.00 -22.47
CA ASP A 135 -10.01 -17.93 -23.51
C ASP A 135 -10.38 -16.48 -23.87
N ARG A 136 -10.28 -15.57 -22.89
CA ARG A 136 -10.61 -14.14 -23.03
C ARG A 136 -9.38 -13.27 -23.31
N LEU A 137 -8.21 -13.84 -23.55
CA LEU A 137 -6.96 -13.08 -23.68
C LEU A 137 -7.03 -12.03 -24.81
N GLU A 138 -7.61 -12.37 -25.96
CA GLU A 138 -7.77 -11.41 -27.08
C GLU A 138 -8.66 -10.22 -26.72
N GLU A 139 -9.76 -10.45 -25.98
CA GLU A 139 -10.63 -9.37 -25.50
C GLU A 139 -9.88 -8.47 -24.50
N LEU A 140 -9.09 -9.06 -23.60
CA LEU A 140 -8.28 -8.33 -22.62
C LEU A 140 -7.19 -7.48 -23.29
N ILE A 141 -6.53 -8.01 -24.32
CA ILE A 141 -5.57 -7.27 -25.15
C ILE A 141 -6.26 -6.07 -25.78
N SER A 142 -7.39 -6.27 -26.47
CA SER A 142 -8.13 -5.19 -27.13
C SER A 142 -8.56 -4.08 -26.15
N ARG A 143 -8.99 -4.45 -24.94
CA ARG A 143 -9.32 -3.48 -23.89
C ARG A 143 -8.11 -2.73 -23.36
N ALA A 144 -6.97 -3.42 -23.19
CA ALA A 144 -5.72 -2.78 -22.79
C ALA A 144 -5.22 -1.78 -23.86
N GLU A 145 -5.26 -2.15 -25.14
CA GLU A 145 -4.89 -1.28 -26.26
C GLU A 145 -5.69 0.03 -26.27
N GLN A 146 -6.98 -0.05 -25.98
CA GLN A 146 -7.85 1.13 -25.90
C GLN A 146 -7.47 2.09 -24.76
N GLN A 147 -6.77 1.61 -23.73
CA GLN A 147 -6.35 2.42 -22.59
C GLN A 147 -4.89 2.87 -22.72
N SER A 148 -3.96 1.93 -22.86
CA SER A 148 -2.52 2.20 -22.91
C SER A 148 -1.71 0.96 -23.30
N SER A 149 -0.73 1.16 -24.21
CA SER A 149 0.30 0.16 -24.53
C SER A 149 1.40 0.04 -23.46
N GLN A 150 1.21 0.63 -22.28
CA GLN A 150 2.08 0.42 -21.11
C GLN A 150 1.50 -0.59 -20.11
N ILE A 151 0.29 -1.11 -20.36
CA ILE A 151 -0.33 -2.12 -19.52
C ILE A 151 0.41 -3.44 -19.71
N HIS A 152 0.81 -4.07 -18.60
CA HIS A 152 1.38 -5.42 -18.63
C HIS A 152 0.25 -6.44 -18.47
N ILE A 153 0.08 -7.32 -19.46
CA ILE A 153 -0.83 -8.46 -19.36
C ILE A 153 0.01 -9.66 -18.94
N VAL A 154 -0.19 -10.12 -17.71
CA VAL A 154 0.70 -11.09 -17.06
C VAL A 154 -0.04 -12.31 -16.54
N HIS A 155 0.69 -13.41 -16.49
CA HIS A 155 0.30 -14.61 -15.78
C HIS A 155 0.38 -14.42 -14.25
N HIS A 156 -0.55 -15.01 -13.49
CA HIS A 156 -0.60 -14.88 -12.02
C HIS A 156 0.66 -15.36 -11.26
N TYR A 157 1.52 -16.18 -11.88
CA TYR A 157 2.82 -16.56 -11.29
C TYR A 157 3.74 -15.36 -11.04
N TRP A 158 3.65 -14.29 -11.83
CA TRP A 158 4.41 -13.06 -11.55
C TRP A 158 4.15 -12.56 -10.13
N LEU A 159 2.87 -12.59 -9.74
CA LEU A 159 2.39 -12.16 -8.45
C LEU A 159 2.93 -13.04 -7.33
N LEU A 160 2.82 -14.37 -7.50
CA LEU A 160 3.30 -15.34 -6.52
C LEU A 160 4.82 -15.22 -6.32
N ASP A 161 5.59 -15.11 -7.40
CA ASP A 161 7.05 -15.02 -7.34
C ASP A 161 7.51 -13.67 -6.75
N CYS A 162 6.77 -12.58 -7.02
CA CYS A 162 7.01 -11.27 -6.39
C CYS A 162 6.79 -11.33 -4.86
N ILE A 163 5.74 -12.04 -4.41
CA ILE A 163 5.45 -12.21 -2.99
C ILE A 163 6.53 -13.05 -2.32
N GLU A 164 6.91 -14.17 -2.93
CA GLU A 164 7.94 -15.07 -2.40
C GLU A 164 9.30 -14.37 -2.30
N SER A 165 9.68 -13.63 -3.34
CA SER A 165 10.93 -12.85 -3.36
C SER A 165 10.88 -11.57 -2.51
N LYS A 166 9.69 -11.17 -2.04
CA LYS A 166 9.43 -9.92 -1.32
C LYS A 166 9.89 -8.68 -2.09
N ALA A 167 9.81 -8.74 -3.41
CA ALA A 167 10.25 -7.68 -4.32
C ALA A 167 9.41 -7.69 -5.59
N GLN A 168 9.25 -6.52 -6.21
CA GLN A 168 8.60 -6.44 -7.52
C GLN A 168 9.60 -6.92 -8.59
N LEU A 169 9.35 -8.11 -9.13
CA LEU A 169 10.13 -8.71 -10.20
C LEU A 169 9.70 -8.12 -11.55
N SER A 170 10.60 -8.17 -12.53
CA SER A 170 10.27 -7.82 -13.91
C SER A 170 9.16 -8.75 -14.45
N GLU A 171 8.21 -8.14 -15.14
CA GLU A 171 7.05 -8.78 -15.75
C GLU A 171 7.44 -9.61 -16.99
N GLU A 172 8.61 -9.36 -17.60
CA GLU A 172 9.03 -9.90 -18.91
C GLU A 172 8.80 -11.41 -19.10
N LYS A 173 9.11 -12.21 -18.08
CA LYS A 173 9.01 -13.68 -18.12
C LYS A 173 7.57 -14.20 -18.03
N TYR A 174 6.64 -13.33 -17.66
CA TYR A 174 5.26 -13.65 -17.34
C TYR A 174 4.28 -12.95 -18.30
N LEU A 175 4.79 -12.14 -19.24
CA LEU A 175 3.98 -11.44 -20.22
C LEU A 175 3.25 -12.45 -21.12
N LEU A 176 1.96 -12.18 -21.32
CA LEU A 176 1.09 -12.89 -22.25
C LEU A 176 0.93 -12.15 -23.57
N HIS A 177 1.33 -10.88 -23.62
CA HIS A 177 1.28 -10.03 -24.81
C HIS A 177 2.45 -9.02 -24.80
N GLN A 178 2.97 -8.72 -25.98
CA GLN A 178 3.99 -7.69 -26.20
C GLN A 178 3.47 -6.70 -27.24
N TRP A 179 3.56 -5.42 -26.92
CA TRP A 179 3.18 -4.32 -27.79
C TRP A 179 4.21 -4.14 -28.90
N GLU A 180 3.73 -3.87 -30.13
CA GLU A 180 4.57 -3.51 -31.29
C GLU A 180 4.99 -2.02 -31.28
#